data_AF-A0A7W3XQ12-F1
#
_entry.id   AF-A0A7W3XQ12-F1
#
_cell.length_a   1.000
_cell.length_b   1.000
_cell.length_c   1.000
_cell.angle_alpha   90.00
_cell.angle_beta   90.00
_cell.angle_gamma   90.00
#
_symmetry.space_group_name_H-M   'P 1'
#
loop_
_entity.id
_entity.type
_entity.pdbx_description
1 polymer ?
#
loop_
_entity_poly.entity_id
_entity_poly.type
_entity_poly.pdbx_seq_one_letter_code
_entity_poly.pdbx_strand_id
1 'polypeptide(L)'
;MNIKSDVEIVGGAANRRMNIKSDVEIVGGAANRRMNIKSDVEWWGGAANRRISIKSDVEMVGEATNRRMNIKSDVEIVGGAANGRMNIGVSINGNNLFFTKS
;
A
#
# COMPACT_ATOMS: atom_id res chain seq x y z
N MET A 1 1.48 8.30 -14.36
CA MET A 1 1.05 9.57 -13.74
C MET A 1 2.07 9.99 -12.70
N ASN A 2 2.42 11.27 -12.64
CA ASN A 2 3.27 11.84 -11.59
C ASN A 2 2.44 12.89 -10.85
N ILE A 3 2.22 12.69 -9.56
CA ILE A 3 1.29 13.49 -8.76
C ILE A 3 2.08 14.13 -7.61
N LYS A 4 1.85 15.42 -7.40
CA LYS A 4 2.58 16.25 -6.43
C LYS A 4 1.68 16.83 -5.33
N SER A 5 0.37 16.70 -5.48
CA SER A 5 -0.67 17.08 -4.53
C SER A 5 -1.30 15.82 -3.95
N ASP A 6 -1.97 15.92 -2.80
CA ASP A 6 -2.64 14.78 -2.20
C ASP A 6 -3.62 14.13 -3.17
N VAL A 7 -3.78 12.82 -3.02
CA VAL A 7 -4.47 11.98 -3.98
C VAL A 7 -5.52 11.16 -3.27
N GLU A 8 -6.77 11.47 -3.56
CA GLU A 8 -7.90 10.61 -3.22
C GLU A 8 -8.27 9.77 -4.45
N ILE A 9 -8.29 8.45 -4.29
CA ILE A 9 -8.75 7.51 -5.32
C ILE A 9 -9.99 6.81 -4.79
N VAL A 10 -11.15 7.23 -5.31
CA VAL A 10 -12.43 6.61 -4.98
C VAL A 10 -12.88 5.72 -6.13
N GLY A 11 -13.15 4.45 -5.84
CA GLY A 11 -13.59 3.46 -6.83
C GLY A 11 -12.47 2.87 -7.68
N GLY A 12 -12.86 2.04 -8.65
CA GLY A 12 -11.97 1.25 -9.51
C GLY A 12 -10.95 2.05 -10.31
N ALA A 13 -9.68 2.11 -9.90
CA ALA A 13 -8.61 2.77 -10.68
C ALA A 13 -7.60 1.77 -11.27
N ALA A 14 -7.40 1.80 -12.59
CA ALA A 14 -6.44 0.93 -13.28
C ALA A 14 -5.31 1.72 -13.94
N ASN A 15 -4.12 1.80 -13.30
CA ASN A 15 -2.98 2.52 -13.86
C ASN A 15 -1.78 1.63 -14.18
N ARG A 16 -1.10 1.95 -15.28
CA ARG A 16 0.19 1.32 -15.62
C ARG A 16 1.29 1.70 -14.63
N ARG A 17 1.38 2.99 -14.25
CA ARG A 17 2.37 3.49 -13.29
C ARG A 17 1.87 4.75 -12.58
N MET A 18 1.97 4.78 -11.26
CA MET A 18 1.77 5.98 -10.45
C MET A 18 3.03 6.30 -9.65
N ASN A 19 3.39 7.58 -9.63
CA ASN A 19 4.44 8.12 -8.78
C ASN A 19 3.86 9.31 -8.01
N ILE A 20 3.72 9.17 -6.71
CA ILE A 20 3.04 10.13 -5.84
C ILE A 20 4.05 10.61 -4.79
N LYS A 21 4.11 11.92 -4.59
CA LYS A 21 5.06 12.57 -3.66
C LYS A 21 4.38 13.15 -2.42
N SER A 22 3.10 12.89 -2.29
CA SER A 22 2.12 13.47 -1.40
C SER A 22 1.29 12.33 -0.82
N ASP A 23 0.44 12.65 0.15
CA ASP A 23 -0.33 11.65 0.85
C ASP A 23 -1.39 11.04 -0.07
N VAL A 24 -1.71 9.77 0.19
CA VAL A 24 -2.58 8.99 -0.66
C VAL A 24 -3.66 8.33 0.17
N GLU A 25 -4.90 8.62 -0.17
CA GLU A 25 -6.08 7.93 0.35
C GLU A 25 -6.72 7.13 -0.78
N ILE A 26 -6.95 5.83 -0.55
CA ILE A 26 -7.60 4.95 -1.52
C ILE A 26 -8.82 4.32 -0.88
N VAL A 27 -10.00 4.61 -1.43
CA VAL A 27 -11.27 4.03 -1.01
C VAL A 27 -11.84 3.18 -2.14
N GLY A 28 -11.86 1.87 -1.92
CA GLY A 28 -12.35 0.86 -2.87
C GLY A 28 -11.23 0.14 -3.62
N GLY A 29 -11.53 -0.21 -4.88
CA GLY A 29 -10.69 -1.08 -5.72
C GLY A 29 -9.58 -0.34 -6.46
N ALA A 30 -8.28 -0.65 -6.25
CA ALA A 30 -7.24 -0.15 -7.17
C ALA A 30 -6.34 -1.25 -7.74
N ALA A 31 -6.13 -1.22 -9.06
CA ALA A 31 -5.38 -2.20 -9.81
C ALA A 31 -4.21 -1.57 -10.58
N ASN A 32 -3.00 -1.59 -10.01
CA ASN A 32 -1.84 -0.94 -10.63
C ASN A 32 -0.70 -1.91 -10.94
N ARG A 33 -0.04 -1.71 -12.10
CA ARG A 33 1.20 -2.49 -12.38
C ARG A 33 2.36 -2.01 -11.52
N ARG A 34 2.46 -0.71 -11.24
CA ARG A 34 3.48 -0.13 -10.34
C ARG A 34 2.94 1.12 -9.65
N MET A 35 3.15 1.19 -8.34
CA MET A 35 2.84 2.34 -7.52
C MET A 35 4.08 2.67 -6.68
N ASN A 36 4.53 3.92 -6.77
CA ASN A 36 5.61 4.45 -5.96
C ASN A 36 5.06 5.65 -5.19
N ILE A 37 5.07 5.58 -3.86
CA ILE A 37 4.58 6.64 -2.98
C ILE A 37 5.72 7.03 -2.04
N LYS A 38 5.90 8.33 -1.83
CA LYS A 38 6.95 8.87 -0.96
C LYS A 38 6.44 9.40 0.38
N SER A 39 5.13 9.46 0.55
CA SER A 39 4.46 9.95 1.75
C SER A 39 3.53 8.87 2.28
N ASP A 40 2.68 9.23 3.25
CA ASP A 40 1.85 8.29 3.97
C ASP A 40 0.70 7.78 3.09
N VAL A 41 0.23 6.58 3.41
CA VAL A 41 -0.79 5.88 2.62
C VAL A 41 -1.86 5.31 3.54
N GLU A 42 -3.09 5.73 3.31
CA GLU A 42 -4.28 5.13 3.88
C GLU A 42 -5.06 4.40 2.79
N TRP A 43 -5.38 3.13 3.03
CA TRP A 43 -6.08 2.31 2.06
C TRP A 43 -7.23 1.55 2.69
N TRP A 44 -8.45 1.86 2.24
CA TRP A 44 -9.69 1.22 2.66
C TRP A 44 -10.32 0.47 1.47
N GLY A 45 -10.26 -0.87 1.48
CA GLY A 45 -10.89 -1.72 0.47
C GLY A 45 -9.94 -2.68 -0.26
N GLY A 46 -10.28 -2.99 -1.51
CA GLY A 46 -9.62 -4.02 -2.31
C GLY A 46 -8.42 -3.53 -3.14
N ALA A 47 -7.25 -4.13 -3.00
CA ALA A 47 -6.07 -3.76 -3.79
C ALA A 47 -5.55 -4.91 -4.65
N ALA A 48 -5.22 -4.66 -5.92
CA ALA A 48 -4.59 -5.65 -6.79
C ALA A 48 -3.37 -5.08 -7.54
N ASN A 49 -2.17 -5.15 -6.96
CA ASN A 49 -0.98 -4.52 -7.58
C ASN A 49 0.16 -5.49 -7.86
N ARG A 50 0.88 -5.28 -8.97
CA ARG A 50 2.08 -6.08 -9.25
C ARG A 50 3.29 -5.63 -8.43
N ARG A 51 3.41 -4.33 -8.15
CA ARG A 51 4.52 -3.80 -7.34
C ARG A 51 4.10 -2.51 -6.66
N ILE A 52 4.26 -2.48 -5.35
CA ILE A 52 4.13 -1.29 -4.51
C ILE A 52 5.47 -0.99 -3.86
N SER A 53 5.86 0.28 -3.88
CA SER A 53 6.95 0.81 -3.06
C SER A 53 6.46 2.05 -2.32
N ILE A 54 6.48 2.00 -1.00
CA ILE A 54 6.11 3.11 -0.13
C ILE A 54 7.32 3.43 0.75
N LYS A 55 7.58 4.71 0.98
CA LYS A 55 8.73 5.17 1.77
C LYS A 55 8.37 5.67 3.16
N SER A 56 7.08 5.79 3.44
CA SER A 56 6.55 6.25 4.72
C SER A 56 5.54 5.24 5.26
N ASP A 57 4.72 5.66 6.21
CA ASP A 57 3.83 4.77 6.95
C ASP A 57 2.63 4.35 6.09
N VAL A 58 2.10 3.19 6.41
CA VAL A 58 0.99 2.58 5.67
C VAL A 58 -0.04 2.05 6.63
N GLU A 59 -1.27 2.53 6.48
CA GLU A 59 -2.45 1.94 7.09
C GLU A 59 -3.33 1.31 6.02
N MET A 60 -3.70 0.05 6.21
CA MET A 60 -4.48 -0.70 5.24
C MET A 60 -5.60 -1.51 5.89
N VAL A 61 -6.84 -1.22 5.51
CA VAL A 61 -8.04 -1.91 5.95
C VAL A 61 -8.70 -2.60 4.75
N GLY A 62 -8.88 -3.92 4.81
CA GLY A 62 -9.55 -4.71 3.76
C GLY A 62 -8.67 -5.80 3.15
N GLU A 63 -8.92 -6.11 1.86
CA GLU A 63 -8.24 -7.21 1.17
C GLU A 63 -7.20 -6.71 0.15
N ALA A 64 -5.95 -7.11 0.35
CA ALA A 64 -4.83 -6.71 -0.51
C ALA A 64 -4.23 -7.92 -1.22
N THR A 65 -4.19 -7.92 -2.55
CA THR A 65 -3.42 -8.90 -3.33
C THR A 65 -2.28 -8.21 -4.07
N ASN A 66 -1.03 -8.42 -3.62
CA ASN A 66 0.13 -7.83 -4.30
C ASN A 66 1.22 -8.85 -4.62
N ARG A 67 1.81 -8.78 -5.82
CA ARG A 67 2.96 -9.67 -6.13
C ARG A 67 4.21 -9.27 -5.35
N ARG A 68 4.42 -7.97 -5.13
CA ARG A 68 5.55 -7.40 -4.39
C ARG A 68 5.14 -6.12 -3.69
N MET A 69 5.38 -6.04 -2.39
CA MET A 69 5.20 -4.84 -1.58
C MET A 69 6.50 -4.54 -0.84
N ASN A 70 6.95 -3.30 -0.89
CA ASN A 70 8.15 -2.84 -0.21
C ASN A 70 7.83 -1.54 0.52
N ILE A 71 7.81 -1.59 1.84
CA ILE A 71 7.51 -0.46 2.72
C ILE A 71 8.74 -0.22 3.58
N LYS A 72 9.14 1.04 3.75
CA LYS A 72 10.37 1.40 4.46
C LYS A 72 10.15 1.89 5.90
N SER A 73 8.90 1.98 6.31
CA SER A 73 8.48 2.45 7.62
C SER A 73 7.41 1.52 8.19
N ASP A 74 6.57 2.03 9.08
CA ASP A 74 5.62 1.24 9.83
C ASP A 74 4.40 0.88 8.97
N VAL A 75 3.79 -0.27 9.32
CA VAL A 75 2.71 -0.87 8.54
C VAL A 75 1.67 -1.44 9.48
N GLU A 76 0.44 -0.96 9.34
CA GLU A 76 -0.74 -1.52 9.97
C GLU A 76 -1.67 -2.12 8.90
N ILE A 77 -2.06 -3.38 9.08
CA ILE A 77 -2.97 -4.08 8.17
C ILE A 77 -4.09 -4.73 8.98
N VAL A 78 -5.33 -4.29 8.72
CA VAL A 78 -6.55 -4.83 9.28
C VAL A 78 -7.33 -5.52 8.17
N GLY A 79 -7.24 -6.86 8.10
CA GLY A 79 -7.89 -7.66 7.06
C GLY A 79 -6.95 -8.69 6.42
N GLY A 80 -7.30 -9.15 5.21
CA GLY A 80 -6.56 -10.19 4.51
C GLY A 80 -5.53 -9.61 3.52
N ALA A 81 -4.24 -9.90 3.72
CA ALA A 81 -3.20 -9.54 2.75
C ALA A 81 -2.56 -10.78 2.09
N ALA A 82 -2.89 -11.02 0.81
CA ALA A 82 -2.25 -12.02 -0.04
C ALA A 82 -1.08 -11.40 -0.82
N ASN A 83 0.07 -11.27 -0.16
CA ASN A 83 1.27 -10.71 -0.76
C ASN A 83 2.28 -11.81 -1.16
N GLY A 84 2.60 -11.92 -2.45
CA GLY A 84 3.58 -12.91 -2.93
C GLY A 84 4.99 -12.68 -2.39
N ARG A 85 5.39 -11.41 -2.19
CA ARG A 85 6.58 -11.01 -1.42
C ARG A 85 6.31 -9.67 -0.72
N MET A 86 6.52 -9.61 0.58
CA MET A 86 6.40 -8.40 1.38
C MET A 86 7.72 -8.13 2.10
N ASN A 87 8.28 -6.95 1.88
CA ASN A 87 9.47 -6.45 2.58
C ASN A 87 9.05 -5.21 3.37
N ILE A 88 9.19 -5.24 4.68
CA ILE A 88 8.89 -4.11 5.56
C ILE A 88 10.16 -3.74 6.31
N GLY A 89 10.60 -2.48 6.20
CA GLY A 89 11.63 -1.91 7.05
C GLY A 89 10.99 -1.39 8.33
N VAL A 90 10.85 -2.23 9.35
CA VAL A 90 10.16 -1.85 10.60
C VAL A 90 11.16 -1.22 11.58
N SER A 91 10.81 -0.06 12.17
CA SER A 91 11.37 0.39 13.45
C SER A 91 10.40 -0.03 14.55
N ILE A 92 10.67 -1.15 15.21
CA ILE A 92 9.72 -1.77 16.14
C ILE A 92 9.56 -0.88 17.39
N ASN A 93 8.43 -0.20 17.51
CA ASN A 93 7.99 0.42 18.76
C ASN A 93 6.53 0.04 19.03
N GLY A 94 6.31 -1.23 19.36
CA GLY A 94 4.98 -1.77 19.66
C GLY A 94 4.95 -3.29 19.56
N ASN A 95 4.51 -3.94 20.63
CA ASN A 95 4.47 -5.40 20.76
C ASN A 95 3.35 -6.04 19.93
N ASN A 96 3.40 -6.00 18.60
CA ASN A 96 2.64 -6.94 17.77
C ASN A 96 3.21 -7.06 16.35
N LEU A 97 3.84 -8.21 16.07
CA LEU A 97 4.14 -8.69 14.71
C LEU A 97 3.11 -9.78 14.38
N PHE A 98 2.12 -9.51 13.53
CA PHE A 98 1.28 -10.56 12.96
C PHE A 98 1.73 -10.87 11.54
N PHE A 99 2.61 -11.86 11.40
CA PHE A 99 2.84 -12.55 10.13
C PHE A 99 2.11 -13.89 10.18
N THR A 100 0.98 -14.01 9.50
CA THR A 100 0.41 -15.33 9.19
C THR A 100 1.06 -15.84 7.89
N LYS A 101 1.79 -16.94 8.02
CA LYS A 101 2.46 -17.63 6.92
C LYS A 101 1.52 -18.69 6.36
N SER A 102 1.41 -18.81 5.03
CA SER A 102 0.99 -20.06 4.38
C SER A 102 2.17 -21.02 4.28
#